data_AF-A0A239KNS2-F1
#
_entry.id   AF-A0A239KNS2-F1
#
_cell.length_a   1.000
_cell.length_b   1.000
_cell.length_c   1.000
_cell.angle_alpha   90.00
_cell.angle_beta   90.00
_cell.angle_gamma   90.00
#
_symmetry.space_group_name_H-M   'P 1'
#
loop_
_entity.id
_entity.type
_entity.pdbx_description
1 polymer ?
#
loop_
_entity_poly.entity_id
_entity_poly.type
_entity_poly.pdbx_seq_one_letter_code
_entity_poly.pdbx_strand_id
1 'polypeptide(L)'
;HLSDVDRKRMARYGLLPLVTDDAMRLFDTATATDLPVLAVTRWDTAALRGRGDQMPALLRELIPATRRAPQAAPVGASLTQRLAGVPEADRDRTLIDLVRQQVAAVLGHTDAQSVPADRSFQELGFDSLTAVELRNQLNAATGLRLPTTLIFDHPSPAAIAALLRDELTVEEPAAADLMTDLDRLEELVRSAPADDETRSRIEARLRRLLDLHQGAARQAAEQELDSASDEELFALVDGLD
;
A
#
# COMPACT_ATOMS: atom_id res chain seq x y z
N HIS A 1 -14.85 32.73 9.77
CA HIS A 1 -13.47 32.29 10.05
C HIS A 1 -13.33 30.82 9.67
N LEU A 2 -12.36 30.45 8.83
CA LEU A 2 -12.04 29.06 8.49
C LEU A 2 -10.95 28.56 9.44
N SER A 3 -11.12 27.38 10.03
CA SER A 3 -10.07 26.75 10.85
C SER A 3 -8.92 26.25 9.97
N ASP A 4 -7.77 25.91 10.58
CA ASP A 4 -6.64 25.34 9.84
C ASP A 4 -6.96 23.96 9.26
N VAL A 5 -7.86 23.21 9.91
CA VAL A 5 -8.37 21.93 9.40
C VAL A 5 -9.21 22.17 8.14
N ASP A 6 -10.09 23.17 8.16
CA ASP A 6 -10.91 23.53 6.99
C ASP A 6 -10.04 23.99 5.83
N ARG A 7 -8.99 24.78 6.10
CA ARG A 7 -8.03 25.22 5.07
C ARG A 7 -7.26 24.06 4.45
N LYS A 8 -6.76 23.13 5.27
CA LYS A 8 -6.10 21.92 4.78
C LYS A 8 -7.06 21.06 3.94
N ARG A 9 -8.31 20.91 4.38
CA ARG A 9 -9.37 20.19 3.65
C ARG A 9 -9.69 20.86 2.31
N MET A 10 -9.84 22.19 2.26
CA MET A 10 -10.05 22.93 1.00
C MET A 10 -8.87 22.78 0.03
N ALA A 11 -7.64 22.93 0.53
CA ALA A 11 -6.43 22.76 -0.28
C ALA A 11 -6.33 21.33 -0.88
N ARG A 12 -6.79 20.31 -0.16
CA ARG A 12 -6.89 18.93 -0.69
C ARG A 12 -7.81 18.85 -1.90
N TYR A 13 -8.90 19.59 -1.95
CA TYR A 13 -9.78 19.63 -3.14
C TYR A 13 -9.31 20.61 -4.22
N GLY A 14 -8.12 21.21 -4.04
CA GLY A 14 -7.61 22.26 -4.93
C GLY A 14 -8.45 23.53 -4.86
N LEU A 15 -9.12 23.77 -3.72
CA LEU A 15 -9.85 24.98 -3.43
C LEU A 15 -8.99 25.91 -2.60
N LEU A 16 -9.04 27.20 -2.96
CA LEU A 16 -8.42 28.27 -2.21
C LEU A 16 -9.51 29.07 -1.50
N PRO A 17 -9.22 29.60 -0.30
CA PRO A 17 -10.12 30.55 0.34
C PRO A 17 -10.27 31.80 -0.54
N LEU A 18 -11.51 32.27 -0.68
CA LEU A 18 -11.78 33.59 -1.23
C LEU A 18 -11.49 34.65 -0.17
N VAL A 19 -10.74 35.67 -0.55
CA VAL A 19 -10.58 36.86 0.29
C VAL A 19 -11.91 37.59 0.34
N THR A 20 -12.31 38.13 1.50
CA THR A 20 -13.63 38.73 1.71
C THR A 20 -14.01 39.74 0.62
N ASP A 21 -13.10 40.64 0.27
CA ASP A 21 -13.38 41.67 -0.75
C ASP A 21 -13.63 41.06 -2.13
N ASP A 22 -12.88 40.03 -2.51
CA ASP A 22 -13.11 39.29 -3.75
C ASP A 22 -14.41 38.48 -3.73
N ALA A 23 -14.74 37.87 -2.58
CA ALA A 23 -15.98 37.12 -2.40
C ALA A 23 -17.20 38.04 -2.58
N MET A 24 -17.18 39.23 -1.98
CA MET A 24 -18.27 40.21 -2.09
C MET A 24 -18.44 40.71 -3.53
N ARG A 25 -17.34 41.05 -4.22
CA ARG A 25 -17.43 41.46 -5.64
C ARG A 25 -18.00 40.35 -6.52
N LEU A 26 -17.60 39.10 -6.29
CA LEU A 26 -18.10 37.97 -7.08
C LEU A 26 -19.57 37.68 -6.77
N PHE A 27 -20.02 37.89 -5.54
CA PHE A 27 -21.42 37.79 -5.17
C PHE A 27 -22.26 38.85 -5.88
N ASP A 28 -21.83 40.12 -5.87
CA ASP A 28 -22.52 41.19 -6.60
C ASP A 28 -22.61 40.86 -8.10
N THR A 29 -21.52 40.35 -8.67
CA THR A 29 -21.47 39.91 -10.08
C THR A 29 -22.45 38.77 -10.34
N ALA A 30 -22.52 37.78 -9.44
CA ALA A 30 -23.42 36.63 -9.60
C ALA A 30 -24.89 37.07 -9.60
N THR A 31 -25.27 38.01 -8.72
CA THR A 31 -26.64 38.53 -8.66
C THR A 31 -27.06 39.34 -9.89
N ALA A 32 -26.10 39.80 -10.70
CA ALA A 32 -26.36 40.52 -11.94
C ALA A 32 -26.51 39.60 -13.17
N THR A 33 -26.44 38.27 -12.99
CA THR A 33 -26.61 37.31 -14.08
C THR A 33 -27.96 36.61 -14.01
N ASP A 34 -28.52 36.24 -15.16
CA ASP A 34 -29.80 35.52 -15.26
C ASP A 34 -29.67 34.00 -15.04
N LEU A 35 -28.54 33.54 -14.48
CA LEU A 35 -28.29 32.12 -14.25
C LEU A 35 -28.97 31.67 -12.93
N PRO A 36 -29.78 30.60 -12.96
CA PRO A 36 -30.59 30.20 -11.81
C PRO A 36 -29.77 29.61 -10.65
N VAL A 37 -28.57 29.07 -10.93
CA VAL A 37 -27.68 28.49 -9.93
C VAL A 37 -26.23 28.82 -10.30
N LEU A 38 -25.50 29.45 -9.38
CA LEU A 38 -24.10 29.81 -9.52
C LEU A 38 -23.31 29.32 -8.31
N ALA A 39 -22.18 28.67 -8.57
CA ALA A 39 -21.20 28.32 -7.55
C ALA A 39 -19.93 29.16 -7.79
N VAL A 40 -19.63 30.06 -6.86
CA VAL A 40 -18.43 30.89 -6.90
C VAL A 40 -17.36 30.26 -6.03
N THR A 41 -16.21 29.96 -6.62
CA THR A 41 -15.08 29.42 -5.86
C THR A 41 -13.75 29.78 -6.52
N ARG A 42 -12.66 29.64 -5.77
CA ARG A 42 -11.30 29.87 -6.25
C ARG A 42 -10.55 28.55 -6.32
N TRP A 43 -10.04 28.23 -7.51
CA TRP A 43 -9.31 26.98 -7.75
C TRP A 43 -7.79 27.21 -7.71
N ASP A 44 -7.07 26.31 -7.03
CA ASP A 44 -5.62 26.15 -7.19
C ASP A 44 -5.34 25.31 -8.43
N THR A 45 -5.35 25.96 -9.59
CA THR A 45 -5.11 25.29 -10.87
C THR A 45 -3.74 24.63 -10.97
N ALA A 46 -2.75 25.08 -10.18
CA ALA A 46 -1.40 24.50 -10.17
C ALA A 46 -1.39 23.16 -9.42
N ALA A 47 -1.99 23.12 -8.22
CA ALA A 47 -2.16 21.88 -7.47
C ALA A 47 -3.01 20.87 -8.24
N LEU A 48 -4.06 21.34 -8.91
CA LEU A 48 -4.97 20.49 -9.68
C LEU A 48 -4.31 19.87 -10.92
N ARG A 49 -3.44 20.62 -11.62
CA ARG A 49 -2.65 20.08 -12.75
C ARG A 49 -1.72 18.93 -12.35
N GLY A 50 -1.30 18.86 -11.09
CA GLY A 50 -0.48 17.75 -10.57
C GLY A 50 -1.24 16.42 -10.41
N ARG A 51 -2.58 16.42 -10.40
CA ARG A 51 -3.41 15.23 -10.10
C ARG A 51 -3.74 14.34 -11.29
N GLY A 52 -3.50 14.79 -12.53
CA GLY A 52 -3.72 14.00 -13.74
C GLY A 52 -5.09 13.32 -13.79
N ASP A 53 -5.11 12.00 -13.98
CA ASP A 53 -6.33 11.18 -14.14
C ASP A 53 -7.18 11.05 -12.87
N GLN A 54 -6.64 11.43 -11.71
CA GLN A 54 -7.39 11.43 -10.44
C GLN A 54 -8.36 12.64 -10.32
N MET A 55 -8.40 13.51 -11.34
CA MET A 55 -9.31 14.64 -11.40
C MET A 55 -10.75 14.23 -11.78
N PRO A 56 -11.78 14.67 -11.04
CA PRO A 56 -13.18 14.55 -11.47
C PRO A 56 -13.38 15.09 -12.89
N ALA A 57 -14.14 14.38 -13.71
CA ALA A 57 -14.29 14.67 -15.14
C ALA A 57 -14.73 16.12 -15.41
N LEU A 58 -15.63 16.66 -14.59
CA LEU A 58 -16.13 18.04 -14.69
C LEU A 58 -15.02 19.11 -14.56
N LEU A 59 -13.96 18.82 -13.79
CA LEU A 59 -12.86 19.77 -13.57
C LEU A 59 -11.78 19.70 -14.66
N ARG A 60 -11.77 18.64 -15.49
CA ARG A 60 -10.82 18.53 -16.61
C ARG A 60 -11.14 19.51 -17.74
N GLU A 61 -12.42 19.84 -17.92
CA GLU A 61 -12.85 20.84 -18.91
C GLU A 61 -12.55 22.28 -18.46
N LEU A 62 -12.61 22.53 -17.14
CA LEU A 62 -12.33 23.83 -16.54
C LEU A 62 -10.83 24.14 -16.42
N ILE A 63 -9.98 23.12 -16.33
CA ILE A 63 -8.53 23.26 -16.18
C ILE A 63 -7.86 22.46 -17.30
N PRO A 64 -7.42 23.12 -18.39
CA PRO A 64 -6.77 22.44 -19.50
C PRO A 64 -5.53 21.67 -18.99
N ALA A 65 -5.59 20.34 -19.06
CA ALA A 65 -4.46 19.51 -18.70
C ALA A 65 -3.35 19.69 -19.74
N THR A 66 -2.16 20.14 -19.32
CA THR A 66 -0.96 19.92 -20.12
C THR A 66 -0.71 18.42 -20.15
N ARG A 67 -0.91 17.81 -21.32
CA ARG A 67 -0.71 16.38 -21.58
C ARG A 67 0.73 16.00 -21.22
N ARG A 68 0.97 15.59 -19.99
CA ARG A 68 2.20 14.90 -19.60
C ARG A 68 2.05 13.45 -20.03
N ALA A 69 3.02 12.97 -20.79
CA ALA A 69 3.16 11.54 -21.07
C ALA A 69 3.12 10.77 -19.73
N PRO A 70 2.48 9.59 -19.68
CA PRO A 70 2.43 8.80 -18.47
C PRO A 70 3.88 8.52 -18.04
N GLN A 71 4.29 9.09 -16.91
CA GLN A 71 5.45 8.54 -16.21
C GLN A 71 5.00 7.17 -15.74
N ALA A 72 5.53 6.13 -16.38
CA ALA A 72 5.49 4.79 -15.82
C ALA A 72 5.96 4.92 -14.37
N ALA A 73 5.08 4.56 -13.44
CA ALA A 73 5.48 4.38 -12.06
C ALA A 73 6.74 3.50 -12.09
N PRO A 74 7.80 3.85 -11.34
CA PRO A 74 8.92 2.95 -11.22
C PRO A 74 8.33 1.62 -10.78
N VAL A 75 8.64 0.55 -11.52
CA VAL A 75 8.28 -0.82 -11.17
C VAL A 75 9.08 -1.16 -9.91
N GLY A 76 8.67 -0.57 -8.78
CA GLY A 76 8.91 -1.15 -7.48
C GLY A 76 8.23 -2.50 -7.48
N ALA A 77 8.91 -3.49 -6.91
CA ALA A 77 8.38 -4.84 -6.76
C ALA A 77 6.91 -4.78 -6.33
N SER A 78 6.04 -5.54 -7.00
CA SER A 78 4.63 -5.61 -6.63
C SER A 78 4.52 -5.93 -5.14
N LEU A 79 3.45 -5.47 -4.48
CA LEU A 79 3.26 -5.75 -3.06
C LEU A 79 3.36 -7.26 -2.76
N THR A 80 2.92 -8.12 -3.68
CA THR A 80 3.11 -9.57 -3.65
C THR A 80 4.57 -10.01 -3.63
N GLN A 81 5.45 -9.43 -4.45
CA GLN A 81 6.90 -9.70 -4.41
C GLN A 81 7.55 -9.23 -3.11
N ARG A 82 7.07 -8.12 -2.53
CA ARG A 82 7.55 -7.62 -1.24
C ARG A 82 7.14 -8.55 -0.09
N LEU A 83 5.91 -9.08 -0.14
CA LEU A 83 5.40 -10.03 0.87
C LEU A 83 6.02 -11.43 0.73
N ALA A 84 6.41 -11.84 -0.48
CA ALA A 84 7.10 -13.12 -0.71
C ALA A 84 8.47 -13.21 0.00
N GLY A 85 9.15 -12.06 0.19
CA GLY A 85 10.43 -11.99 0.91
C GLY A 85 10.30 -11.80 2.43
N VAL A 86 9.08 -11.72 2.96
CA VAL A 86 8.82 -11.46 4.40
C VAL A 86 8.31 -12.75 5.06
N PRO A 87 8.87 -13.16 6.22
CA PRO A 87 8.35 -14.27 7.00
C PRO A 87 6.87 -14.09 7.31
N GLU A 88 6.09 -15.17 7.33
CA GLU A 88 4.64 -15.10 7.53
C GLU A 88 4.24 -14.30 8.78
N ALA A 89 4.96 -14.50 9.88
CA ALA A 89 4.78 -13.76 11.14
C ALA A 89 4.93 -12.22 11.01
N ASP A 90 5.70 -11.75 10.03
CA ASP A 90 5.95 -10.32 9.79
C ASP A 90 5.08 -9.73 8.66
N ARG A 91 4.36 -10.55 7.90
CA ARG A 91 3.48 -10.10 6.80
C ARG A 91 2.34 -9.23 7.34
N ASP A 92 1.78 -9.60 8.48
CA ASP A 92 0.71 -8.87 9.16
C ASP A 92 1.12 -7.46 9.53
N ARG A 93 2.27 -7.33 10.18
CA ARG A 93 2.83 -6.02 10.53
C ARG A 93 3.07 -5.17 9.29
N THR A 94 3.59 -5.78 8.22
CA THR A 94 3.87 -5.10 6.95
C THR A 94 2.58 -4.58 6.29
N LEU A 95 1.51 -5.37 6.29
CA LEU A 95 0.20 -4.96 5.77
C LEU A 95 -0.44 -3.87 6.63
N ILE A 96 -0.37 -3.98 7.95
CA ILE A 96 -0.87 -2.95 8.88
C ILE A 96 -0.14 -1.63 8.65
N ASP A 97 1.20 -1.66 8.53
CA ASP A 97 1.99 -0.46 8.29
C ASP A 97 1.69 0.16 6.92
N LEU A 98 1.46 -0.65 5.89
CA LEU A 98 1.01 -0.16 4.58
C LEU A 98 -0.32 0.59 4.71
N VAL A 99 -1.31 0.00 5.37
CA VAL A 99 -2.62 0.65 5.54
C VAL A 99 -2.48 1.93 6.36
N ARG A 100 -1.70 1.92 7.44
CA ARG A 100 -1.43 3.12 8.27
C ARG A 100 -0.76 4.23 7.48
N GLN A 101 0.16 3.90 6.57
CA GLN A 101 0.78 4.88 5.67
C GLN A 101 -0.24 5.53 4.75
N GLN A 102 -1.14 4.75 4.13
CA GLN A 102 -2.19 5.31 3.27
C GLN A 102 -3.17 6.16 4.09
N VAL A 103 -3.54 5.71 5.28
CA VAL A 103 -4.43 6.45 6.19
C VAL A 103 -3.79 7.78 6.61
N ALA A 104 -2.52 7.77 6.99
CA ALA A 104 -1.78 8.99 7.32
C ALA A 104 -1.69 9.93 6.12
N ALA A 105 -1.46 9.43 4.91
CA ALA A 105 -1.45 10.22 3.69
C ALA A 105 -2.80 10.91 3.41
N VAL A 106 -3.91 10.16 3.52
CA VAL A 106 -5.28 10.70 3.37
C VAL A 106 -5.58 11.75 4.43
N LEU A 107 -5.20 11.49 5.68
CA LEU A 107 -5.42 12.42 6.80
C LEU A 107 -4.40 13.56 6.87
N GLY A 108 -3.36 13.54 6.02
CA GLY A 108 -2.28 14.54 5.99
C GLY A 108 -1.38 14.52 7.23
N HIS A 109 -1.25 13.36 7.86
CA HIS A 109 -0.26 13.10 8.90
C HIS A 109 1.07 12.72 8.24
N THR A 110 2.17 13.29 8.74
CA THR A 110 3.52 12.99 8.26
C THR A 110 4.03 11.65 8.80
N ASP A 111 3.48 11.20 9.93
CA ASP A 111 3.85 9.95 10.58
C ASP A 111 2.71 8.94 10.50
N ALA A 112 2.99 7.76 9.92
CA ALA A 112 2.06 6.65 9.88
C ALA A 112 1.89 5.99 11.25
N GLN A 113 2.91 6.08 12.11
CA GLN A 113 2.88 5.46 13.43
C GLN A 113 1.93 6.18 14.40
N SER A 114 1.56 7.43 14.12
CA SER A 114 0.54 8.15 14.89
C SER A 114 -0.90 7.66 14.63
N VAL A 115 -1.11 6.86 13.59
CA VAL A 115 -2.41 6.24 13.29
C VAL A 115 -2.53 4.95 14.10
N PRO A 116 -3.47 4.82 15.06
CA PRO A 116 -3.68 3.58 15.79
C PRO A 116 -4.28 2.51 14.88
N ALA A 117 -3.77 1.28 14.95
CA ALA A 117 -4.19 0.19 14.06
C ALA A 117 -5.62 -0.31 14.35
N ASP A 118 -6.05 -0.24 15.61
CA ASP A 118 -7.34 -0.78 16.07
C ASP A 118 -8.45 0.27 16.14
N ARG A 119 -8.12 1.54 15.88
CA ARG A 119 -9.08 2.63 16.01
C ARG A 119 -9.98 2.73 14.80
N SER A 120 -11.26 3.02 15.06
CA SER A 120 -12.23 3.14 13.98
C SER A 120 -11.93 4.33 13.07
N PHE A 121 -12.16 4.17 11.77
CA PHE A 121 -11.98 5.26 10.80
C PHE A 121 -12.86 6.48 11.11
N GLN A 122 -14.06 6.26 11.67
CA GLN A 122 -14.95 7.34 12.08
C GLN A 122 -14.34 8.19 13.20
N GLU A 123 -13.70 7.57 14.19
CA GLU A 123 -12.97 8.29 15.25
C GLU A 123 -11.71 8.98 14.75
N LEU A 124 -11.11 8.47 13.67
CA LEU A 124 -9.99 9.10 12.98
C LEU A 124 -10.42 10.27 12.07
N GLY A 125 -11.73 10.53 11.96
CA GLY A 125 -12.27 11.64 11.18
C GLY A 125 -12.47 11.34 9.70
N PHE A 126 -12.64 10.06 9.34
CA PHE A 126 -13.03 9.68 7.98
C PHE A 126 -14.48 10.06 7.69
N ASP A 127 -14.67 10.62 6.51
CA ASP A 127 -15.96 10.89 5.88
C ASP A 127 -16.09 10.09 4.56
N SER A 128 -17.23 10.24 3.88
CA SER A 128 -17.51 9.53 2.62
C SER A 128 -16.49 9.83 1.51
N LEU A 129 -15.84 10.99 1.55
CA LEU A 129 -14.90 11.41 0.51
C LEU A 129 -13.49 10.88 0.80
N THR A 130 -13.03 10.98 2.04
CA THR A 130 -11.76 10.36 2.46
C THR A 130 -11.82 8.83 2.35
N ALA A 131 -13.00 8.23 2.46
CA ALA A 131 -13.19 6.80 2.25
C ALA A 131 -12.89 6.36 0.81
N VAL A 132 -13.37 7.12 -0.16
CA VAL A 132 -13.11 6.85 -1.59
C VAL A 132 -11.62 7.07 -1.91
N GLU A 133 -11.00 8.09 -1.32
CA GLU A 133 -9.56 8.34 -1.48
C GLU A 133 -8.70 7.21 -0.94
N LEU A 134 -8.95 6.73 0.28
CA LEU A 134 -8.21 5.60 0.87
C LEU A 134 -8.35 4.35 0.00
N ARG A 135 -9.57 4.04 -0.45
CA ARG A 135 -9.83 2.90 -1.35
C ARG A 135 -9.03 3.02 -2.66
N ASN A 136 -8.98 4.20 -3.26
CA ASN A 136 -8.23 4.42 -4.50
C ASN A 136 -6.72 4.24 -4.28
N GLN A 137 -6.18 4.75 -3.17
CA GLN A 137 -4.77 4.59 -2.82
C GLN A 137 -4.42 3.14 -2.54
N LEU A 138 -5.27 2.41 -1.81
CA LEU A 138 -5.09 0.99 -1.56
C LEU A 138 -5.15 0.18 -2.87
N ASN A 139 -6.12 0.42 -3.75
CA ASN A 139 -6.17 -0.24 -5.07
C ASN A 139 -4.89 0.01 -5.89
N ALA A 140 -4.35 1.23 -5.85
CA ALA A 140 -3.11 1.55 -6.55
C ALA A 140 -1.89 0.84 -5.93
N ALA A 141 -1.86 0.69 -4.61
CA ALA A 141 -0.76 0.06 -3.89
C ALA A 141 -0.80 -1.48 -3.95
N THR A 142 -1.98 -2.07 -3.95
CA THR A 142 -2.17 -3.53 -3.88
C THR A 142 -2.49 -4.15 -5.23
N GLY A 143 -2.97 -3.36 -6.20
CA GLY A 143 -3.46 -3.87 -7.49
C GLY A 143 -4.86 -4.52 -7.40
N LEU A 144 -5.47 -4.54 -6.21
CA LEU A 144 -6.80 -5.13 -5.99
C LEU A 144 -7.92 -4.18 -6.42
N ARG A 145 -9.13 -4.74 -6.55
CA ARG A 145 -10.37 -3.98 -6.76
C ARG A 145 -11.21 -3.99 -5.49
N LEU A 146 -10.86 -3.11 -4.56
CA LEU A 146 -11.58 -3.01 -3.29
C LEU A 146 -12.95 -2.31 -3.44
N PRO A 147 -13.98 -2.79 -2.72
CA PRO A 147 -15.33 -2.23 -2.77
C PRO A 147 -15.39 -0.82 -2.18
N THR A 148 -16.41 -0.04 -2.56
CA THR A 148 -16.64 1.31 -2.02
C THR A 148 -17.14 1.29 -0.58
N THR A 149 -17.62 0.15 -0.10
CA THR A 149 -18.08 -0.08 1.28
C THR A 149 -16.93 -0.48 2.23
N LEU A 150 -15.69 -0.58 1.73
CA LEU A 150 -14.52 -1.08 2.46
C LEU A 150 -14.41 -0.57 3.91
N ILE A 151 -14.55 0.73 4.12
CA ILE A 151 -14.39 1.36 5.45
C ILE A 151 -15.54 1.01 6.41
N PHE A 152 -16.72 0.67 5.88
CA PHE A 152 -17.86 0.24 6.69
C PHE A 152 -17.77 -1.24 7.05
N ASP A 153 -17.32 -2.06 6.10
CA ASP A 153 -17.15 -3.50 6.28
C ASP A 153 -15.92 -3.81 7.16
N HIS A 154 -14.87 -2.98 7.04
CA HIS A 154 -13.61 -3.09 7.76
C HIS A 154 -13.28 -1.74 8.43
N PRO A 155 -13.78 -1.50 9.66
CA PRO A 155 -13.79 -0.17 10.25
C PRO A 155 -12.46 0.29 10.83
N SER A 156 -11.38 -0.52 10.77
CA SER A 156 -10.07 -0.17 11.30
C SER A 156 -8.93 -0.51 10.31
N PRO A 157 -7.75 0.14 10.44
CA PRO A 157 -6.57 -0.24 9.68
C PRO A 157 -6.21 -1.73 9.78
N ALA A 158 -6.31 -2.32 10.98
CA ALA A 158 -6.07 -3.74 11.20
C ALA A 158 -7.08 -4.63 10.45
N ALA A 159 -8.37 -4.24 10.44
CA ALA A 159 -9.41 -4.99 9.72
C ALA A 159 -9.20 -4.97 8.20
N ILE A 160 -8.74 -3.83 7.64
CA ILE A 160 -8.37 -3.75 6.22
C ILE A 160 -7.11 -4.59 5.94
N ALA A 161 -6.11 -4.57 6.83
CA ALA A 161 -4.91 -5.37 6.67
C ALA A 161 -5.21 -6.88 6.64
N ALA A 162 -6.16 -7.35 7.47
CA ALA A 162 -6.64 -8.73 7.43
C ALA A 162 -7.32 -9.07 6.09
N LEU A 163 -8.21 -8.21 5.57
CA LEU A 163 -8.80 -8.40 4.24
C LEU A 163 -7.72 -8.48 3.15
N LEU A 164 -6.72 -7.59 3.20
CA LEU A 164 -5.65 -7.58 2.22
C LEU A 164 -4.80 -8.85 2.29
N ARG A 165 -4.62 -9.45 3.47
CA ARG A 165 -3.93 -10.73 3.61
C ARG A 165 -4.69 -11.85 2.90
N ASP A 166 -6.00 -11.90 3.08
CA ASP A 166 -6.85 -12.95 2.51
C ASP A 166 -6.94 -12.82 0.97
N GLU A 167 -6.98 -11.59 0.46
CA GLU A 167 -7.06 -11.29 -0.98
C GLU A 167 -5.69 -11.38 -1.68
N LEU A 168 -4.60 -11.12 -0.98
CA LEU A 168 -3.24 -11.25 -1.52
C LEU A 168 -2.74 -12.67 -1.26
N THR A 169 -3.15 -13.61 -2.11
CA THR A 169 -2.49 -14.91 -2.17
C THR A 169 -1.05 -14.69 -2.62
N VAL A 170 -0.12 -14.67 -1.66
CA VAL A 170 1.30 -14.82 -1.95
C VAL A 170 1.44 -16.27 -2.36
N GLU A 171 1.47 -16.55 -3.67
CA GLU A 171 1.94 -17.84 -4.14
C GLU A 171 3.35 -18.01 -3.55
N GLU A 172 3.47 -18.89 -2.56
CA GLU A 172 4.78 -19.42 -2.21
C GLU A 172 5.39 -19.92 -3.51
N PRO A 173 6.66 -19.62 -3.80
CA PRO A 173 7.28 -20.13 -5.01
C PRO A 173 7.05 -21.64 -5.02
N ALA A 174 6.24 -22.10 -5.97
CA ALA A 174 5.84 -23.49 -6.00
C ALA A 174 7.14 -24.31 -6.03
N ALA A 175 7.24 -25.37 -5.23
CA ALA A 175 8.46 -26.18 -5.18
C ALA A 175 8.90 -26.63 -6.59
N ALA A 176 7.97 -26.73 -7.54
CA ALA A 176 8.22 -26.97 -8.96
C ALA A 176 9.03 -25.87 -9.67
N ASP A 177 8.77 -24.59 -9.38
CA ASP A 177 9.50 -23.45 -9.96
C ASP A 177 10.92 -23.38 -9.40
N LEU A 178 11.09 -23.66 -8.11
CA LEU A 178 12.41 -23.74 -7.47
C LEU A 178 13.25 -24.89 -8.05
N MET A 179 12.67 -26.07 -8.24
CA MET A 179 13.38 -27.20 -8.85
C MET A 179 13.80 -26.88 -10.30
N THR A 180 12.93 -26.20 -11.06
CA THR A 180 13.25 -25.76 -12.43
C THR A 180 14.42 -24.75 -12.45
N ASP A 181 14.44 -23.81 -11.50
CA ASP A 181 15.54 -22.86 -11.38
C ASP A 181 16.86 -23.52 -10.95
N LEU A 182 16.78 -24.53 -10.07
CA LEU A 182 17.95 -25.34 -9.68
C LEU A 182 18.50 -26.14 -10.86
N ASP A 183 17.64 -26.76 -11.68
CA ASP A 183 18.05 -27.46 -12.91
C ASP A 183 18.77 -26.52 -13.88
N ARG A 184 18.26 -25.29 -14.03
CA ARG A 184 18.90 -24.26 -14.86
C ARG A 184 20.26 -23.85 -14.31
N LEU A 185 20.38 -23.74 -12.99
CA LEU A 185 21.62 -23.37 -12.31
C LEU A 185 22.66 -24.49 -12.43
N GLU A 186 22.25 -25.75 -12.38
CA GLU A 186 23.12 -26.90 -12.65
C GLU A 186 23.72 -26.85 -14.06
N GLU A 187 22.91 -26.55 -15.07
CA GLU A 187 23.40 -26.43 -16.46
C GLU A 187 24.39 -25.26 -16.62
N LEU A 188 24.12 -24.12 -15.97
CA LEU A 188 25.04 -22.99 -15.97
C LEU A 188 26.37 -23.32 -15.29
N VAL A 189 26.34 -24.02 -14.15
CA VAL A 189 27.55 -24.47 -13.45
C VAL A 189 28.34 -25.48 -14.29
N ARG A 190 27.66 -26.39 -15.00
CA ARG A 190 28.28 -27.33 -15.93
C ARG A 190 28.99 -26.62 -17.09
N SER A 191 28.41 -25.53 -17.59
CA SER A 191 28.97 -24.72 -18.68
C SER A 191 30.06 -23.73 -18.24
N ALA A 192 30.25 -23.53 -16.93
CA ALA A 192 31.18 -22.55 -16.39
C ALA A 192 32.65 -22.95 -16.63
N PRO A 193 33.57 -21.98 -16.70
CA PRO A 193 35.01 -22.25 -16.77
C PRO A 193 35.48 -23.15 -15.62
N ALA A 194 36.25 -24.19 -15.96
CA ALA A 194 36.72 -25.19 -14.99
C ALA A 194 37.96 -24.75 -14.18
N ASP A 195 38.21 -23.44 -14.06
CA ASP A 195 39.33 -22.91 -13.27
C ASP A 195 39.04 -22.95 -11.75
N ASP A 196 40.11 -23.00 -10.95
CA ASP A 196 40.01 -23.17 -9.51
C ASP A 196 39.37 -21.97 -8.80
N GLU A 197 39.48 -20.76 -9.37
CA GLU A 197 38.89 -19.55 -8.81
C GLU A 197 37.37 -19.54 -8.99
N THR A 198 36.89 -19.85 -10.20
CA THR A 198 35.46 -20.01 -10.51
C THR A 198 34.86 -21.13 -9.65
N ARG A 199 35.53 -22.29 -9.55
CA ARG A 199 35.05 -23.40 -8.72
C ARG A 199 34.91 -23.02 -7.25
N SER A 200 35.91 -22.36 -6.67
CA SER A 200 35.90 -21.92 -5.27
C SER A 200 34.79 -20.90 -5.00
N ARG A 201 34.52 -19.97 -5.94
CA ARG A 201 33.42 -19.01 -5.82
C ARG A 201 32.05 -19.68 -5.87
N ILE A 202 31.85 -20.64 -6.77
CA ILE A 202 30.60 -21.41 -6.88
C ILE A 202 30.35 -22.18 -5.59
N GLU A 203 31.37 -22.91 -5.10
CA GLU A 203 31.29 -23.67 -3.84
C GLU A 203 30.92 -22.78 -2.65
N ALA A 204 31.58 -21.61 -2.51
CA ALA A 204 31.28 -20.67 -1.43
C ALA A 204 29.83 -20.14 -1.50
N ARG A 205 29.30 -19.92 -2.71
CA ARG A 205 27.93 -19.45 -2.88
C ARG A 205 26.90 -20.53 -2.56
N LEU A 206 27.15 -21.78 -2.98
CA LEU A 206 26.28 -22.93 -2.70
C LEU A 206 26.25 -23.25 -1.20
N ARG A 207 27.40 -23.23 -0.51
CA ARG A 207 27.44 -23.38 0.96
C ARG A 207 26.60 -22.32 1.67
N ARG A 208 26.71 -21.05 1.25
CA ARG A 208 25.90 -19.98 1.83
C ARG A 208 24.40 -20.19 1.60
N LEU A 209 23.99 -20.72 0.44
CA LEU A 209 22.58 -21.03 0.19
C LEU A 209 22.08 -22.18 1.06
N LEU A 210 22.90 -23.23 1.27
CA LEU A 210 22.58 -24.32 2.19
C LEU A 210 22.43 -23.83 3.63
N ASP A 211 23.34 -22.98 4.10
CA ASP A 211 23.26 -22.39 5.45
C ASP A 211 21.99 -21.56 5.63
N LEU A 212 21.58 -20.80 4.61
CA LEU A 212 20.34 -20.03 4.65
C LEU A 212 19.11 -20.92 4.76
N HIS A 213 19.06 -22.02 4.02
CA HIS A 213 17.94 -22.96 4.07
C HIS A 213 17.87 -23.71 5.41
N GLN A 214 19.03 -24.13 5.94
CA GLN A 214 19.09 -24.77 7.26
C GLN A 214 18.71 -23.81 8.40
N GLY A 215 19.12 -22.54 8.29
CA GLY A 215 18.73 -21.50 9.24
C GLY A 215 17.22 -21.24 9.25
N ALA A 216 16.61 -21.18 8.06
CA ALA A 216 15.16 -21.03 7.91
C ALA A 216 14.39 -22.24 8.46
N ALA A 217 14.85 -23.47 8.18
CA ALA A 217 14.25 -24.70 8.71
C ALA A 217 14.30 -24.76 10.24
N ARG A 218 15.40 -24.29 10.84
CA ARG A 218 15.56 -24.22 12.30
C ARG A 218 14.63 -23.19 12.93
N GLN A 219 14.47 -22.03 12.32
CA GLN A 219 13.54 -20.99 12.78
C GLN A 219 12.08 -21.44 12.67
N ALA A 220 11.71 -22.12 11.58
CA ALA A 220 10.37 -22.68 11.43
C ALA A 220 10.07 -23.73 12.50
N ALA A 221 11.02 -24.63 12.79
CA ALA A 221 10.88 -25.62 13.87
C ALA A 221 10.76 -24.97 15.26
N GLU A 222 11.54 -23.91 15.53
CA GLU A 222 11.44 -23.14 16.77
C GLU A 222 10.08 -22.43 16.90
N GLN A 223 9.52 -21.89 15.81
CA GLN A 223 8.19 -21.28 15.78
C GLN A 223 7.05 -22.31 15.95
N GLU A 224 7.20 -23.50 15.36
CA GLU A 224 6.25 -24.60 15.53
C GLU A 224 6.24 -25.11 16.98
N LEU A 225 7.41 -25.19 17.62
CA LEU A 225 7.53 -25.50 19.05
C LEU A 225 6.93 -24.43 19.97
N ASP A 226 7.11 -23.14 19.64
CA ASP A 226 6.55 -22.02 20.42
C ASP A 226 5.03 -21.85 20.25
N SER A 227 4.46 -22.36 19.16
CA SER A 227 3.02 -22.26 18.84
C SER A 227 2.22 -23.53 19.14
N ALA A 228 2.88 -24.66 19.36
CA ALA A 228 2.25 -25.92 19.72
C ALA A 228 1.54 -25.83 21.08
N SER A 229 0.36 -26.46 21.16
CA SER A 229 -0.36 -26.58 22.42
C SER A 229 0.31 -27.59 23.36
N ASP A 230 0.07 -27.47 24.68
CA ASP A 230 0.63 -28.39 25.68
C ASP A 230 0.34 -29.87 25.34
N GLU A 231 -0.84 -30.16 24.79
CA GLU A 231 -1.27 -31.52 24.41
C GLU A 231 -0.50 -32.07 23.20
N GLU A 232 -0.13 -31.20 22.25
CA GLU A 232 0.72 -31.54 21.09
C GLU A 232 2.19 -31.72 21.50
N LEU A 233 2.68 -30.91 22.45
CA LEU A 233 4.02 -31.05 23.03
C LEU A 233 4.20 -32.38 23.78
N PHE A 234 3.18 -32.82 24.53
CA PHE A 234 3.20 -34.14 25.19
C PHE A 234 3.15 -35.29 24.18
N ALA A 235 2.36 -35.18 23.11
CA ALA A 235 2.29 -36.20 22.06
C ALA A 235 3.62 -36.39 21.30
N LEU A 236 4.42 -35.34 21.15
CA LEU A 236 5.72 -35.40 20.49
C LEU A 236 6.79 -36.17 21.30
N VAL A 237 6.67 -36.15 22.63
CA VAL A 237 7.59 -36.85 23.55
C VAL A 237 7.24 -38.33 23.67
N ASP A 238 5.95 -38.68 23.67
CA ASP A 238 5.48 -40.08 23.77
C ASP A 238 5.66 -40.87 22.47
N GLY A 239 5.93 -40.22 21.33
CA GLY A 239 6.18 -40.85 20.03
C GLY A 239 7.63 -41.31 19.77
N LEU A 240 8.54 -41.15 20.75
CA LEU A 240 9.97 -41.47 20.62
C LEU A 240 10.40 -42.78 21.32
N ASP A 241 9.47 -43.57 21.85
CA ASP A 241 9.71 -44.94 22.35
C ASP A 241 9.33 -46.03 21.31
#